data_AF-E5XUK6-F1
#
_entry.id   AF-E5XUK6-F1
#
_cell.length_a   1.000
_cell.length_b   1.000
_cell.length_c   1.000
_cell.angle_alpha   90.00
_cell.angle_beta   90.00
_cell.angle_gamma   90.00
#
_symmetry.space_group_name_H-M   'P 1'
#
loop_
_entity.id
_entity.type
_entity.pdbx_description
1 polymer ?
#
loop_
_entity_poly.entity_id
_entity_poly.type
_entity_poly.pdbx_seq_one_letter_code
_entity_poly.pdbx_strand_id
1 'polypeptide(L)'
;MSIFSHARTRRNASLTLVGLAALAFGSSPSAMADDSAIDLAFFKSTPCSGTQIYHAIERVAPAELAKVRSGPVGSRRQKWLLNWLIRTREAVDAGSVIPDFEDKSGGMFGDLDWRTLFMPYEKEIAADCPNE
;
A
#
# COMPACT_ATOMS: atom_id res chain seq x y z
N MET A 1 -43.15 -27.24 -18.24
CA MET A 1 -44.46 -26.95 -17.59
C MET A 1 -44.66 -28.00 -16.51
N SER A 2 -44.37 -27.64 -15.25
CA SER A 2 -45.33 -27.26 -14.19
C SER A 2 -45.80 -28.50 -13.41
N ILE A 3 -45.11 -28.88 -12.32
CA ILE A 3 -45.33 -28.56 -10.87
C ILE A 3 -46.55 -29.27 -10.27
N PHE A 4 -46.32 -29.97 -9.13
CA PHE A 4 -47.13 -30.12 -7.88
C PHE A 4 -46.75 -31.47 -7.21
N SER A 5 -45.90 -31.50 -6.17
CA SER A 5 -46.16 -31.27 -4.72
C SER A 5 -47.03 -32.33 -4.02
N HIS A 6 -46.43 -33.01 -3.02
CA HIS A 6 -46.93 -33.41 -1.67
C HIS A 6 -46.21 -34.69 -1.21
N ALA A 7 -45.20 -34.63 -0.33
CA ALA A 7 -45.29 -34.61 1.14
C ALA A 7 -45.78 -35.92 1.78
N ARG A 8 -44.89 -36.66 2.48
CA ARG A 8 -44.97 -36.94 3.94
C ARG A 8 -44.01 -38.05 4.44
N THR A 9 -43.32 -37.70 5.54
CA THR A 9 -43.24 -38.49 6.80
C THR A 9 -42.32 -39.72 6.84
N ARG A 10 -41.22 -39.65 7.61
CA ARG A 10 -41.17 -40.03 9.04
C ARG A 10 -39.84 -39.64 9.67
N ARG A 11 -39.96 -39.02 10.84
CA ARG A 11 -38.94 -38.90 11.89
C ARG A 11 -38.50 -40.29 12.34
N ASN A 12 -37.20 -40.48 12.58
CA ASN A 12 -36.73 -41.30 13.69
C ASN A 12 -35.54 -40.59 14.33
N ALA A 13 -35.75 -40.23 15.59
CA ALA A 13 -34.75 -39.71 16.50
C ALA A 13 -33.87 -40.84 17.02
N SER A 14 -32.61 -40.51 17.32
CA SER A 14 -31.70 -41.06 18.36
C SER A 14 -30.30 -40.53 18.02
N LEU A 15 -29.79 -39.45 18.64
CA LEU A 15 -28.98 -39.48 19.87
C LEU A 15 -28.04 -40.71 19.86
N THR A 16 -26.72 -40.60 19.83
CA THR A 16 -25.90 -39.85 20.79
C THR A 16 -24.41 -39.86 20.38
N LEU A 17 -23.73 -38.73 20.68
CA LEU A 17 -22.40 -38.62 21.30
C LEU A 17 -21.09 -38.83 20.50
N VAL A 18 -20.22 -37.83 20.74
CA VAL A 18 -18.75 -37.75 20.67
C VAL A 18 -18.13 -37.40 19.32
N GLY A 19 -17.72 -36.13 19.22
CA GLY A 19 -16.79 -35.66 18.21
C GLY A 19 -16.66 -34.14 18.19
N LEU A 20 -16.39 -33.51 19.33
CA LEU A 20 -15.89 -32.14 19.35
C LEU A 20 -14.50 -32.13 18.69
N ALA A 21 -14.47 -31.96 17.38
CA ALA A 21 -13.31 -31.38 16.70
C ALA A 21 -13.64 -29.90 16.57
N ALA A 22 -13.25 -29.13 17.59
CA ALA A 22 -13.08 -27.69 17.46
C ALA A 22 -12.08 -27.47 16.32
N LEU A 23 -12.60 -27.23 15.12
CA LEU A 23 -11.86 -26.55 14.09
C LEU A 23 -11.49 -25.21 14.70
N ALA A 24 -10.26 -25.15 15.21
CA ALA A 24 -9.53 -23.93 15.36
C ALA A 24 -9.55 -23.28 13.98
N PHE A 25 -10.59 -22.47 13.74
CA PHE A 25 -10.40 -21.24 13.02
C PHE A 25 -9.25 -20.57 13.76
N GLY A 26 -8.05 -20.79 13.24
CA GLY A 26 -6.95 -19.90 13.48
C GLY A 26 -7.50 -18.55 13.09
N SER A 27 -7.95 -17.82 14.10
CA SER A 27 -8.13 -16.39 14.06
C SER A 27 -6.75 -15.86 13.73
N SER A 28 -6.42 -15.88 12.44
CA SER A 28 -5.33 -15.09 11.90
C SER A 28 -5.54 -13.70 12.49
N PRO A 29 -4.56 -13.19 13.23
CA PRO A 29 -4.72 -11.91 13.87
C PRO A 29 -5.07 -10.92 12.78
N SER A 30 -6.19 -10.24 13.00
CA SER A 30 -6.67 -9.13 12.20
C SER A 30 -5.50 -8.23 11.80
N ALA A 31 -5.19 -8.21 10.52
CA ALA A 31 -4.55 -7.07 9.86
C ALA A 31 -5.45 -6.65 8.69
N MET A 32 -6.75 -6.53 8.97
CA MET A 32 -7.56 -5.52 8.32
C MET A 32 -7.29 -4.20 9.06
N ALA A 33 -6.28 -3.48 8.58
CA ALA A 33 -6.36 -2.03 8.40
C ALA A 33 -6.32 -1.91 6.87
N ASP A 34 -7.41 -1.62 6.14
CA ASP A 34 -8.20 -0.38 6.22
C ASP A 34 -7.33 0.82 6.60
N ASP A 35 -6.30 1.10 5.79
CA ASP A 35 -5.60 2.38 5.72
C ASP A 35 -4.74 2.41 4.44
N SER A 36 -5.29 2.94 3.36
CA SER A 36 -4.60 3.12 2.07
C SER A 36 -3.58 4.27 2.09
N ALA A 37 -3.41 4.94 3.24
CA ALA A 37 -2.54 6.08 3.35
C ALA A 37 -1.08 5.64 3.43
N ILE A 38 -0.21 6.38 2.74
CA ILE A 38 1.22 6.28 2.93
C ILE A 38 1.64 6.55 4.39
N ASP A 39 2.55 5.73 4.94
CA ASP A 39 3.19 6.05 6.21
C ASP A 39 4.14 7.24 6.03
N LEU A 40 3.80 8.36 6.68
CA LEU A 40 4.55 9.60 6.58
C LEU A 40 5.69 9.68 7.58
N ALA A 41 5.95 8.65 8.39
CA ALA A 41 7.04 8.63 9.34
C ALA A 41 8.39 8.93 8.68
N PHE A 42 8.65 8.37 7.50
CA PHE A 42 9.85 8.69 6.71
C PHE A 42 9.94 10.19 6.39
N PHE A 43 8.90 10.76 5.80
CA PHE A 43 8.89 12.17 5.40
C PHE A 43 8.94 13.13 6.60
N LYS A 44 8.33 12.76 7.72
CA LYS A 44 8.36 13.55 8.97
C LYS A 44 9.74 13.54 9.64
N SER A 45 10.48 12.44 9.52
CA SER A 45 11.76 12.26 10.22
C SER A 45 12.97 12.65 9.38
N THR A 46 12.86 12.57 8.04
CA THR A 46 13.94 12.99 7.14
C THR A 46 14.04 14.52 7.12
N PRO A 47 15.25 15.11 7.14
CA PRO A 47 15.44 16.56 6.93
C PRO A 47 15.40 16.96 5.45
N CYS A 48 15.38 15.99 4.53
CA CYS A 48 15.52 16.26 3.10
C CYS A 48 14.28 16.85 2.44
N SER A 49 14.50 17.70 1.44
CA SER A 49 13.50 18.10 0.45
C SER A 49 13.13 16.95 -0.50
N GLY A 50 12.00 17.08 -1.20
CA GLY A 50 11.56 16.08 -2.20
C GLY A 50 12.59 15.84 -3.30
N THR A 51 13.32 16.87 -3.73
CA THR A 51 14.39 16.76 -4.74
C THR A 51 15.60 16.00 -4.21
N GLN A 52 16.00 16.25 -2.96
CA GLN A 52 17.10 15.50 -2.34
C GLN A 52 16.74 14.01 -2.17
N ILE A 53 15.50 13.71 -1.76
CA ILE A 53 15.00 12.33 -1.69
C ILE A 53 15.06 11.66 -3.07
N TYR A 54 14.65 12.36 -4.12
CA TYR A 54 14.71 11.84 -5.48
C TYR A 54 16.16 11.51 -5.91
N HIS A 55 17.12 12.37 -5.62
CA HIS A 55 18.53 12.10 -5.91
C HIS A 55 19.11 10.97 -5.06
N ALA A 56 18.66 10.82 -3.80
CA ALA A 56 19.05 9.69 -2.97
C ALA A 56 18.53 8.37 -3.55
N ILE A 57 17.29 8.36 -4.07
CA ILE A 57 16.74 7.20 -4.79
C ILE A 57 17.58 6.84 -6.02
N GLU A 58 18.07 7.83 -6.78
CA GLU A 58 18.95 7.60 -7.94
C GLU A 58 20.24 6.85 -7.57
N ARG A 59 20.75 7.04 -6.35
CA ARG A 59 21.97 6.39 -5.86
C ARG A 59 21.70 5.06 -5.17
N VAL A 60 20.68 5.01 -4.32
CA VAL A 60 20.36 3.87 -3.45
C VAL A 60 19.57 2.79 -4.19
N ALA A 61 18.56 3.18 -4.97
CA ALA A 61 17.64 2.26 -5.61
C ALA A 61 17.52 2.50 -7.14
N PRO A 62 18.64 2.52 -7.89
CA PRO A 62 18.63 2.82 -9.32
C PRO A 62 17.80 1.82 -10.13
N ALA A 63 17.75 0.55 -9.72
CA ALA A 63 16.95 -0.49 -10.37
C ALA A 63 15.44 -0.25 -10.19
N GLU A 64 15.02 0.22 -9.03
CA GLU A 64 13.61 0.52 -8.75
C GLU A 64 13.17 1.78 -9.48
N LEU A 65 14.03 2.81 -9.52
CA LEU A 65 13.79 3.99 -10.32
C LEU A 65 13.74 3.64 -11.83
N ALA A 66 14.53 2.68 -12.30
CA ALA A 66 14.45 2.21 -13.68
C ALA A 66 13.08 1.60 -14.01
N LYS A 67 12.41 0.93 -13.06
CA LYS A 67 11.04 0.43 -13.24
C LYS A 67 10.05 1.58 -13.44
N VAL A 68 10.18 2.67 -12.67
CA VAL A 68 9.37 3.89 -12.85
C VAL A 68 9.61 4.53 -14.22
N ARG A 69 10.86 4.53 -14.69
CA ARG A 69 11.28 5.10 -15.98
C ARG A 69 10.98 4.21 -17.19
N SER A 70 10.56 2.97 -16.97
CA SER A 70 10.32 2.00 -18.04
C SER A 70 8.98 2.22 -18.74
N GLY A 71 8.89 1.74 -19.99
CA GLY A 71 7.66 1.77 -20.77
C GLY A 71 7.34 3.12 -21.44
N PRO A 72 6.21 3.18 -22.18
CA PRO A 72 5.89 4.31 -23.06
C PRO A 72 5.60 5.63 -22.33
N VAL A 73 5.29 5.57 -21.03
CA VAL A 73 4.99 6.74 -20.19
C VAL A 73 6.04 7.00 -19.12
N GLY A 74 7.19 6.32 -19.17
CA GLY A 74 8.19 6.34 -18.10
C GLY A 74 8.75 7.73 -17.77
N SER A 75 8.97 8.59 -18.77
CA SER A 75 9.40 9.98 -18.55
C SER A 75 8.34 10.82 -17.83
N ARG A 76 7.05 10.54 -18.06
CA ARG A 76 5.94 11.18 -17.38
C ARG A 76 5.78 10.66 -15.96
N ARG A 77 5.88 9.33 -15.75
CA ARG A 77 5.89 8.72 -14.41
C ARG A 77 7.05 9.25 -13.57
N GLN A 78 8.25 9.39 -14.14
CA GLN A 78 9.41 9.96 -13.45
C GLN A 78 9.18 11.42 -13.02
N LYS A 79 8.68 12.28 -13.92
CA LYS A 79 8.32 13.66 -13.56
C LYS A 79 7.25 13.70 -12.48
N TRP A 80 6.29 12.79 -12.55
CA TRP A 80 5.21 12.68 -11.58
C TRP A 80 5.71 12.22 -10.21
N LEU A 81 6.61 11.23 -10.13
CA LEU A 81 7.29 10.81 -8.90
C LEU A 81 7.97 12.00 -8.20
N LEU A 82 8.74 12.81 -8.94
CA LEU A 82 9.40 13.99 -8.36
C LEU A 82 8.37 15.00 -7.81
N ASN A 83 7.31 15.29 -8.57
CA ASN A 83 6.24 16.19 -8.12
C ASN A 83 5.50 15.64 -6.89
N TRP A 84 5.26 14.32 -6.86
CA TRP A 84 4.64 13.64 -5.73
C TRP A 84 5.51 13.74 -4.48
N LEU A 85 6.83 13.55 -4.58
CA LEU A 85 7.77 13.71 -3.47
C LEU A 85 7.76 15.14 -2.91
N ILE A 86 7.80 16.14 -3.78
CA ILE A 86 7.78 17.55 -3.39
C ILE A 86 6.48 17.88 -2.65
N ARG A 87 5.33 17.52 -3.23
CA ARG A 87 4.02 17.81 -2.63
C ARG A 87 3.81 17.08 -1.30
N THR A 88 4.29 15.85 -1.20
CA THR A 88 4.24 15.08 0.05
C THR A 88 5.03 15.81 1.13
N ARG A 89 6.23 16.30 0.81
CA ARG A 89 7.05 17.08 1.77
C ARG A 89 6.41 18.40 2.15
N GLU A 90 5.94 19.19 1.18
CA GLU A 90 5.24 20.44 1.46
C GLU A 90 4.02 20.23 2.36
N ALA A 91 3.26 19.14 2.16
CA ALA A 91 2.12 18.81 3.00
C ALA A 91 2.54 18.41 4.43
N VAL A 92 3.61 17.63 4.58
CA VAL A 92 4.19 17.28 5.90
C VAL A 92 4.67 18.54 6.63
N ASP A 93 5.41 19.40 5.94
CA ASP A 93 5.99 20.62 6.52
C ASP A 93 4.90 21.62 6.92
N ALA A 94 3.81 21.69 6.15
CA ALA A 94 2.64 22.49 6.47
C ALA A 94 1.74 21.89 7.57
N GLY A 95 2.05 20.69 8.09
CA GLY A 95 1.19 19.96 9.02
C GLY A 95 -0.19 19.64 8.45
N SER A 96 -0.30 19.59 7.12
CA SER A 96 -1.55 19.41 6.40
C SER A 96 -1.84 17.94 6.12
N VAL A 97 -3.11 17.62 5.87
CA VAL A 97 -3.49 16.30 5.37
C VAL A 97 -2.88 16.11 3.99
N ILE A 98 -2.17 15.00 3.80
CA ILE A 98 -1.61 14.69 2.50
C ILE A 98 -2.76 14.38 1.54
N PRO A 99 -2.82 15.06 0.38
CA PRO A 99 -3.85 14.76 -0.61
C PRO A 99 -3.78 13.29 -0.99
N ASP A 100 -4.92 12.63 -1.12
CA ASP A 100 -4.96 11.33 -1.80
C ASP A 100 -4.42 11.53 -3.22
N PHE A 101 -3.21 11.01 -3.44
CA PHE A 101 -2.51 11.15 -4.70
C PHE A 101 -2.81 10.01 -5.65
N GLU A 102 -3.38 8.89 -5.19
CA GLU A 102 -3.75 7.76 -6.04
C GLU A 102 -4.77 8.22 -7.10
N ASP A 103 -5.86 8.85 -6.65
CA ASP A 103 -6.92 9.39 -7.52
C ASP A 103 -6.41 10.49 -8.48
N LYS A 104 -5.46 11.32 -8.01
CA LYS A 104 -4.92 12.45 -8.79
C LYS A 104 -3.80 12.04 -9.74
N SER A 105 -3.18 10.88 -9.51
CA SER A 105 -2.08 10.37 -10.34
C SER A 105 -2.55 9.85 -11.68
N GLY A 106 -3.83 9.50 -11.83
CA GLY A 106 -4.33 8.82 -13.03
C GLY A 106 -3.54 7.54 -13.34
N GLY A 107 -3.05 6.83 -12.31
CA GLY A 107 -2.22 5.64 -12.43
C GLY A 107 -0.74 5.91 -12.78
N MET A 108 -0.26 7.15 -12.65
CA MET A 108 1.13 7.50 -12.99
C MET A 108 2.13 7.15 -11.88
N PHE A 109 1.87 7.49 -10.63
CA PHE A 109 2.68 7.11 -9.47
C PHE A 109 1.89 7.51 -8.23
N GLY A 110 1.82 6.64 -7.24
CA GLY A 110 1.12 6.91 -6.00
C GLY A 110 1.73 6.22 -4.80
N ASP A 111 0.98 6.23 -3.72
CA ASP A 111 1.36 5.68 -2.41
C ASP A 111 1.60 4.17 -2.48
N LEU A 112 0.88 3.46 -3.34
CA LEU A 112 1.13 2.03 -3.58
C LEU A 112 2.47 1.78 -4.28
N ASP A 113 2.80 2.58 -5.29
CA ASP A 113 4.09 2.48 -5.99
C ASP A 113 5.24 2.80 -5.03
N TRP A 114 5.10 3.83 -4.18
CA TRP A 114 6.09 4.15 -3.15
C TRP A 114 6.35 2.99 -2.20
N ARG A 115 5.28 2.44 -1.61
CA ARG A 115 5.37 1.30 -0.68
C ARG A 115 6.01 0.08 -1.31
N THR A 116 5.76 -0.15 -2.59
CA THR A 116 6.25 -1.34 -3.29
C THR A 116 7.71 -1.18 -3.71
N LEU A 117 8.10 0.00 -4.18
CA LEU A 117 9.39 0.21 -4.84
C LEU A 117 10.45 0.80 -3.90
N PHE A 118 10.07 1.71 -3.00
CA PHE A 118 11.04 2.55 -2.27
C PHE A 118 10.98 2.41 -0.75
N MET A 119 9.85 2.01 -0.16
CA MET A 119 9.75 1.73 1.28
C MET A 119 10.83 0.78 1.82
N PRO A 120 11.25 -0.30 1.09
CA PRO A 120 12.34 -1.15 1.55
C PRO A 120 13.69 -0.43 1.69
N TYR A 121 13.87 0.70 1.01
CA TYR A 121 15.12 1.45 0.93
C TYR A 121 15.07 2.77 1.72
N GLU A 122 13.96 3.08 2.41
CA GLU A 122 13.78 4.38 3.10
C GLU A 122 14.91 4.73 4.07
N LYS A 123 15.46 3.75 4.78
CA LYS A 123 16.58 3.96 5.70
C LYS A 123 17.86 4.38 4.98
N GLU A 124 18.14 3.75 3.84
CA GLU A 124 19.32 4.04 3.01
C GLU A 124 19.14 5.38 2.29
N ILE A 125 17.94 5.65 1.78
CA ILE A 125 17.57 6.94 1.19
C ILE A 125 17.73 8.07 2.22
N ALA A 126 17.28 7.87 3.47
CA ALA A 126 17.45 8.85 4.55
C ALA A 126 18.92 9.03 4.95
N ALA A 127 19.74 7.98 4.89
CA ALA A 127 21.17 8.05 5.21
C ALA A 127 22.00 8.76 4.13
N ASP A 128 21.60 8.62 2.87
CA ASP A 128 22.24 9.27 1.70
C ASP A 128 21.81 10.74 1.53
N CYS A 129 20.89 11.18 2.37
CA CYS A 129 20.31 12.49 2.37
C CYS A 129 21.26 13.49 3.06
N PRO A 130 21.78 14.52 2.35
CA PRO A 130 22.73 15.46 2.95
C PRO A 130 22.04 16.34 3.99
N ASN A 131 22.66 16.46 5.17
CA ASN A 131 22.37 17.58 6.08
C ASN A 131 23.03 18.82 5.45
N GLU A 132 22.26 19.62 4.71
CA GLU A 132 22.68 20.98 4.35
C GLU A 132 22.42 21.94 5.52
#